data_AF-A0A815NX72-F1
#
_entry.id   AF-A0A815NX72-F1
#
_cell.length_a   1.000
_cell.length_b   1.000
_cell.length_c   1.000
_cell.angle_alpha   90.00
_cell.angle_beta   90.00
_cell.angle_gamma   90.00
#
_symmetry.space_group_name_H-M   'P 1'
#
loop_
_entity.id
_entity.type
_entity.pdbx_description
1 polymer ?
#
loop_
_entity_poly.entity_id
_entity_poly.type
_entity_poly.pdbx_seq_one_letter_code
_entity_poly.pdbx_strand_id
1 'polypeptide(L)'
;MIPLSGLRQFTISNCSINDLQKIFTEASQLQSLNIHLYSISQNVESFPTLSRLTRLILQIDNKKNPLFKTDVLSMNTMELFLWKLPRLRHFVFSGKVHIDIANGRRWEILAIDLVTFHFNFQLGVGRLNNILETFRTPFWLERKR
;
A
#
# COMPACT_ATOMS: atom_id res chain seq x y z
N MET A 1 24.69 -17.67 -1.82
CA MET A 1 23.49 -16.88 -2.14
C MET A 1 22.29 -17.66 -1.63
N ILE A 2 21.50 -17.10 -0.71
CA ILE A 2 20.28 -17.79 -0.20
C ILE A 2 19.17 -17.56 -1.23
N PRO A 3 18.57 -18.62 -1.82
CA PRO A 3 17.50 -18.44 -2.79
C PRO A 3 16.26 -17.86 -2.10
N LEU A 4 15.81 -16.69 -2.56
CA LEU A 4 14.60 -16.03 -2.04
C LEU A 4 13.32 -16.83 -2.33
N SER A 5 13.38 -17.83 -3.20
CA SER A 5 12.24 -18.65 -3.59
C SER A 5 11.60 -19.40 -2.42
N GLY A 6 12.33 -19.73 -1.34
CA GLY A 6 11.77 -20.39 -0.16
C GLY A 6 11.17 -19.44 0.87
N LEU A 7 11.32 -18.13 0.68
CA LEU A 7 11.09 -17.14 1.72
C LEU A 7 9.60 -16.86 1.89
N ARG A 8 9.07 -17.13 3.09
CA ARG A 8 7.65 -16.93 3.43
C ARG A 8 7.35 -15.60 4.10
N GLN A 9 8.34 -15.05 4.81
CA GLN A 9 8.21 -13.80 5.55
C GLN A 9 9.44 -12.94 5.29
N PHE A 10 9.23 -11.68 4.94
CA PHE A 10 10.32 -10.74 4.68
C PHE A 10 10.05 -9.40 5.36
N THR A 11 11.10 -8.78 5.89
CA THR A 11 11.09 -7.39 6.31
C THR A 11 12.23 -6.66 5.64
N ILE A 12 11.94 -5.52 5.04
CA ILE A 12 12.94 -4.67 4.41
C ILE A 12 12.63 -3.21 4.69
N SER A 13 13.66 -2.43 4.93
CA SER A 13 13.55 -0.99 5.20
C SER A 13 14.46 -0.21 4.26
N ASN A 14 14.11 1.05 4.01
CA ASN A 14 14.87 1.96 3.15
C ASN A 14 15.08 1.43 1.73
N CYS A 15 14.12 0.67 1.18
CA CYS A 15 14.24 0.15 -0.18
C CYS A 15 13.53 1.04 -1.21
N SER A 16 13.99 0.93 -2.45
CA SER A 16 13.34 1.56 -3.60
C SER A 16 12.21 0.69 -4.14
N ILE A 17 11.37 1.27 -4.99
CA ILE A 17 10.34 0.53 -5.71
C ILE A 17 10.93 -0.58 -6.61
N ASN A 18 12.14 -0.37 -7.14
CA ASN A 18 12.83 -1.36 -7.98
C ASN A 18 13.29 -2.57 -7.16
N ASP A 19 13.72 -2.35 -5.92
CA ASP A 19 14.07 -3.45 -5.02
C ASP A 19 12.83 -4.27 -4.68
N LEU A 20 11.70 -3.60 -4.50
CA LEU A 20 10.42 -4.26 -4.29
C LEU A 20 10.01 -5.15 -5.47
N GLN A 21 10.16 -4.66 -6.71
CA GLN A 21 9.91 -5.47 -7.90
C GLN A 21 10.77 -6.73 -7.96
N LYS A 22 12.07 -6.61 -7.64
CA LYS A 22 12.98 -7.76 -7.59
C LYS A 22 12.55 -8.78 -6.55
N ILE A 23 12.21 -8.32 -5.34
CA ILE A 23 11.68 -9.19 -4.28
C ILE A 23 10.43 -9.92 -4.77
N PHE A 24 9.51 -9.21 -5.43
CA PHE A 24 8.28 -9.85 -5.90
C PHE A 24 8.55 -10.88 -7.00
N THR A 25 9.59 -10.68 -7.80
CA THR A 25 10.00 -11.61 -8.86
C THR A 25 10.67 -12.87 -8.29
N GLU A 26 11.51 -12.71 -7.26
CA GLU A 26 12.34 -13.80 -6.75
C GLU A 26 11.69 -14.57 -5.58
N ALA A 27 10.85 -13.91 -4.77
CA ALA A 27 10.23 -14.48 -3.57
C ALA A 27 8.81 -15.02 -3.85
N SER A 28 8.70 -15.98 -4.78
CA SER A 28 7.40 -16.52 -5.22
C SER A 28 6.55 -17.18 -4.11
N GLN A 29 7.18 -17.60 -3.00
CA GLN A 29 6.50 -18.24 -1.87
C GLN A 29 6.16 -17.27 -0.74
N LEU A 30 6.37 -15.96 -0.95
CA LEU A 30 6.16 -14.93 0.07
C LEU A 30 4.68 -14.83 0.48
N GLN A 31 4.45 -14.88 1.79
CA GLN A 31 3.12 -14.82 2.40
C GLN A 31 2.94 -13.56 3.24
N SER A 32 4.02 -13.10 3.90
CA SER A 32 4.03 -11.90 4.72
C SER A 32 5.18 -10.99 4.34
N LEU A 33 4.88 -9.70 4.22
CA LEU A 33 5.85 -8.71 3.82
C LEU A 33 5.67 -7.43 4.62
N ASN A 34 6.77 -6.96 5.22
CA ASN A 34 6.83 -5.67 5.88
C ASN A 34 7.87 -4.80 5.16
N ILE A 35 7.43 -3.64 4.67
CA ILE A 35 8.27 -2.76 3.88
C ILE A 35 8.15 -1.33 4.36
N HIS A 36 9.31 -0.69 4.44
CA HIS A 36 9.43 0.75 4.55
C HIS A 36 10.07 1.33 3.28
N LEU A 37 9.29 2.09 2.50
CA LEU A 37 9.66 2.73 1.24
C LEU A 37 9.83 4.24 1.41
N TYR A 38 10.67 4.83 0.56
CA TYR A 38 10.73 6.29 0.41
C TYR A 38 9.62 6.84 -0.48
N SER A 39 9.27 6.12 -1.55
CA SER A 39 8.17 6.47 -2.45
C SER A 39 7.72 5.26 -3.27
N ILE A 40 6.45 5.27 -3.67
CA ILE A 40 5.91 4.41 -4.72
C ILE A 40 5.72 5.32 -5.94
N SER A 41 6.65 5.24 -6.90
CA SER A 41 6.54 5.96 -8.17
C SER A 41 5.62 5.22 -9.15
N GLN A 42 5.32 5.87 -10.29
CA GLN A 42 4.25 5.49 -11.25
C GLN A 42 4.43 4.15 -11.97
N ASN A 43 5.50 3.39 -11.75
CA ASN A 43 5.78 2.15 -12.50
C ASN A 43 5.25 0.87 -11.80
N VAL A 44 4.06 0.95 -11.22
CA VAL A 44 3.41 -0.20 -10.57
C VAL A 44 2.89 -1.23 -11.60
N GLU A 45 2.65 -0.80 -12.84
CA GLU A 45 2.09 -1.69 -13.88
C GLU A 45 2.99 -2.91 -14.15
N SER A 46 4.31 -2.72 -14.09
CA SER A 46 5.31 -3.76 -14.30
C SER A 46 5.51 -4.70 -13.11
N PHE A 47 4.80 -4.48 -11.99
CA PHE A 47 4.87 -5.38 -10.85
C PHE A 47 4.29 -6.77 -11.19
N PRO A 48 5.00 -7.86 -10.83
CA PRO A 48 4.42 -9.18 -10.93
C PRO A 48 3.35 -9.37 -9.85
N THR A 49 2.38 -10.23 -10.16
CA THR A 49 1.30 -10.56 -9.23
C THR A 49 1.81 -11.48 -8.13
N LEU A 50 1.66 -11.08 -6.86
CA LEU A 50 1.95 -11.92 -5.71
C LEU A 50 0.69 -12.67 -5.26
N SER A 51 0.41 -13.77 -5.95
CA SER A 51 -0.77 -14.61 -5.69
C SER A 51 -0.77 -15.32 -4.32
N ARG A 52 0.31 -15.24 -3.55
CA ARG A 52 0.47 -15.89 -2.24
C ARG A 52 0.58 -14.94 -1.07
N LEU A 53 0.78 -13.64 -1.33
CA LEU A 53 0.92 -12.66 -0.27
C LEU A 53 -0.44 -12.44 0.39
N THR A 54 -0.52 -12.76 1.68
CA THR A 54 -1.75 -12.60 2.49
C THR A 54 -1.63 -11.47 3.49
N ARG A 55 -0.40 -11.05 3.83
CA ARG A 55 -0.13 -9.95 4.76
C ARG A 55 0.87 -8.97 4.18
N LEU A 56 0.49 -7.69 4.21
CA LEU A 56 1.36 -6.58 3.82
C LEU A 56 1.31 -5.49 4.88
N ILE A 57 2.49 -5.05 5.33
CA ILE A 57 2.69 -3.81 6.06
C ILE A 57 3.51 -2.91 5.16
N LEU A 58 2.94 -1.77 4.79
CA LEU A 58 3.54 -0.80 3.89
C LEU A 58 3.62 0.55 4.58
N GLN A 59 4.85 0.99 4.82
CA GLN A 59 5.14 2.31 5.37
C GLN A 59 5.84 3.14 4.30
N ILE A 60 5.34 4.34 4.04
CA ILE A 60 5.93 5.27 3.07
C ILE A 60 6.37 6.54 3.79
N ASP A 61 7.68 6.70 3.91
CA ASP A 61 8.30 7.95 4.33
C ASP A 61 8.71 8.77 3.12
N ASN A 62 7.79 9.60 2.65
CA ASN A 62 8.11 10.66 1.71
C ASN A 62 8.85 11.79 2.45
N LYS A 63 10.05 11.48 2.98
CA LYS A 63 11.00 12.49 3.43
C LYS A 63 11.26 13.36 2.22
N LYS A 64 10.92 14.65 2.32
CA LYS A 64 11.07 15.65 1.26
C LYS A 64 12.45 15.50 0.61
N ASN A 65 12.54 14.73 -0.46
CA ASN A 65 13.69 14.82 -1.33
C ASN A 65 13.38 16.04 -2.20
N PRO A 66 14.09 17.18 -2.03
CA PRO A 66 13.78 18.41 -2.75
C PRO A 66 13.83 18.25 -4.28
N LEU A 67 14.40 17.14 -4.78
CA LEU A 67 14.46 16.77 -6.18
C LEU A 67 13.16 16.18 -6.75
N PHE A 68 12.26 15.64 -5.92
CA PHE A 68 11.03 14.97 -6.37
C PHE A 68 9.80 15.66 -5.79
N LYS A 69 9.45 16.83 -6.33
CA LYS A 69 8.21 17.56 -6.00
C LYS A 69 6.94 16.81 -6.43
N THR A 70 7.05 15.75 -7.23
CA THR A 70 5.94 15.11 -7.96
C THR A 70 5.68 13.65 -7.60
N ASP A 71 6.56 13.00 -6.83
CA ASP A 71 6.43 11.56 -6.52
C ASP A 71 5.56 11.35 -5.28
N VAL A 72 4.33 11.86 -5.34
CA VAL A 72 3.34 11.61 -4.31
C VAL A 72 2.45 10.47 -4.79
N LEU A 73 2.44 9.37 -4.02
CA LEU A 73 1.58 8.22 -4.26
C LEU A 73 0.12 8.69 -4.44
N SER A 74 -0.46 8.38 -5.59
CA SER A 74 -1.86 8.65 -5.93
C SER A 74 -2.74 7.43 -5.66
N MET A 75 -4.04 7.65 -5.50
CA MET A 75 -5.00 6.56 -5.27
C MET A 75 -5.07 5.59 -6.44
N ASN A 76 -4.92 6.08 -7.68
CA ASN A 76 -4.87 5.22 -8.86
C ASN A 76 -3.66 4.27 -8.81
N THR A 77 -2.50 4.78 -8.39
CA THR A 77 -1.28 3.98 -8.23
C THR A 77 -1.45 2.93 -7.12
N MET A 78 -2.10 3.29 -6.01
CA MET A 78 -2.40 2.35 -4.92
C MET A 78 -3.36 1.24 -5.36
N GLU A 79 -4.40 1.56 -6.13
CA GLU A 79 -5.32 0.56 -6.67
C GLU A 79 -4.62 -0.44 -7.59
N LEU A 80 -3.83 0.07 -8.54
CA LEU A 80 -3.02 -0.77 -9.41
C LEU A 80 -2.10 -1.69 -8.61
N PHE A 81 -1.52 -1.17 -7.52
CA PHE A 81 -0.62 -1.94 -6.66
C PHE A 81 -1.36 -3.05 -5.92
N LEU A 82 -2.50 -2.74 -5.31
CA LEU A 82 -3.29 -3.72 -4.56
C LEU A 82 -3.92 -4.79 -5.46
N TRP A 83 -4.24 -4.47 -6.72
CA TRP A 83 -4.67 -5.49 -7.69
C TRP A 83 -3.60 -6.54 -8.00
N LYS A 84 -2.32 -6.25 -7.79
CA LYS A 84 -1.24 -7.24 -7.89
C LYS A 84 -1.18 -8.20 -6.71
N LEU A 85 -2.02 -7.99 -5.68
CA LEU A 85 -2.04 -8.75 -4.42
C LEU A 85 -3.42 -9.42 -4.21
N PRO A 86 -3.89 -10.30 -5.11
CA PRO A 86 -5.27 -10.79 -5.12
C PRO A 86 -5.67 -11.66 -3.93
N ARG A 87 -4.69 -12.10 -3.11
CA ARG A 87 -4.95 -12.89 -1.89
C ARG A 87 -4.66 -12.12 -0.61
N LEU A 88 -4.48 -10.81 -0.69
CA LEU A 88 -4.22 -9.98 0.47
C LEU A 88 -5.43 -10.03 1.42
N ARG A 89 -5.17 -10.38 2.68
CA ARG A 89 -6.18 -10.44 3.76
C ARG A 89 -5.90 -9.45 4.87
N HIS A 90 -4.63 -9.10 5.05
CA HIS A 90 -4.18 -8.18 6.10
C HIS A 90 -3.35 -7.07 5.48
N PHE A 91 -3.81 -5.83 5.61
CA PHE A 91 -3.10 -4.69 5.04
C PHE A 91 -2.97 -3.53 6.02
N VAL A 92 -1.73 -3.18 6.34
CA VAL A 92 -1.43 -1.97 7.11
C VAL A 92 -0.75 -0.99 6.16
N PHE A 93 -1.30 0.22 6.10
CA PHE A 93 -0.72 1.30 5.31
C PHE A 93 -0.52 2.53 6.18
N SER A 94 0.69 3.08 6.15
CA SER A 94 0.99 4.34 6.80
C SER A 94 1.93 5.18 5.96
N GLY A 95 1.68 6.48 5.89
CA GLY A 95 2.63 7.38 5.25
C GLY A 95 2.08 8.76 4.94
N LYS A 96 2.99 9.60 4.47
CA LYS A 96 2.66 10.91 3.92
C LYS A 96 2.24 10.76 2.46
N VAL A 97 0.98 11.04 2.18
CA VAL A 97 0.33 10.72 0.91
C VAL A 97 -0.35 11.93 0.30
N HIS A 98 -0.69 11.81 -0.98
CA HIS A 98 -1.54 12.78 -1.64
C HIS A 98 -2.96 12.66 -1.08
N ILE A 99 -3.73 13.75 -1.18
CA ILE A 99 -5.05 13.82 -0.58
C ILE A 99 -6.06 12.85 -1.22
N ASP A 100 -5.88 12.50 -2.49
CA ASP A 100 -6.74 11.57 -3.19
C ASP A 100 -6.70 10.15 -2.62
N ILE A 101 -5.57 9.76 -1.99
CA ILE A 101 -5.45 8.49 -1.27
C ILE A 101 -6.45 8.40 -0.12
N ALA A 102 -6.77 9.52 0.52
CA ALA A 102 -7.75 9.57 1.59
C ALA A 102 -9.18 9.61 1.04
N ASN A 103 -9.58 8.55 0.33
CA ASN A 103 -10.90 8.42 -0.27
C ASN A 103 -11.60 7.15 0.22
N GLY A 104 -12.49 7.31 1.21
CA GLY A 104 -13.18 6.21 1.86
C GLY A 104 -14.04 5.37 0.93
N ARG A 105 -14.67 5.96 -0.11
CA ARG A 105 -15.48 5.19 -1.07
C ARG A 105 -14.62 4.24 -1.90
N ARG A 106 -13.42 4.67 -2.30
CA ARG A 106 -12.51 3.81 -3.06
C ARG A 106 -11.88 2.74 -2.17
N TRP A 107 -11.50 3.12 -0.95
CA TRP A 107 -11.01 2.15 0.03
C TRP A 107 -12.06 1.10 0.42
N GLU A 108 -13.35 1.43 0.41
CA GLU A 108 -14.42 0.45 0.65
C GLU A 108 -14.36 -0.71 -0.35
N ILE A 109 -14.13 -0.40 -1.63
CA ILE A 109 -13.98 -1.40 -2.70
C ILE A 109 -12.72 -2.24 -2.45
N LEU A 110 -11.59 -1.61 -2.13
CA LEU A 110 -10.30 -2.30 -1.96
C LEU A 110 -10.21 -3.11 -0.66
N ALA A 111 -10.95 -2.70 0.37
CA ALA A 111 -10.93 -3.33 1.69
C ALA A 111 -12.00 -4.40 1.86
N ILE A 112 -12.83 -4.67 0.85
CA ILE A 112 -13.94 -5.61 0.96
C ILE A 112 -13.46 -7.01 1.36
N ASP A 113 -12.40 -7.48 0.72
CA ASP A 113 -11.81 -8.82 0.92
C ASP A 113 -10.76 -8.87 2.04
N LEU A 114 -10.41 -7.72 2.62
CA LEU A 114 -9.50 -7.62 3.75
C LEU A 114 -10.22 -8.05 5.03
N VAL A 115 -9.58 -8.95 5.77
CA VAL A 115 -9.99 -9.39 7.11
C VAL A 115 -9.61 -8.33 8.13
N THR A 116 -8.38 -7.81 8.05
CA THR A 116 -7.94 -6.70 8.88
C THR A 116 -7.27 -5.64 8.03
N PHE A 117 -7.51 -4.38 8.34
CA PHE A 117 -6.78 -3.29 7.74
C PHE A 117 -6.54 -2.18 8.75
N HIS A 118 -5.49 -1.40 8.54
CA HIS A 118 -5.21 -0.21 9.32
C HIS A 118 -4.60 0.85 8.41
N PHE A 119 -5.23 2.02 8.36
CA PHE A 119 -4.81 3.12 7.51
C PHE A 119 -4.46 4.33 8.35
N ASN A 120 -3.22 4.79 8.22
CA ASN A 120 -2.70 5.98 8.89
C ASN A 120 -2.15 6.97 7.86
N PHE A 121 -3.03 7.87 7.41
CA PHE A 121 -2.71 8.88 6.41
C PHE A 121 -2.21 10.18 7.06
N GLN A 122 -1.02 10.62 6.69
CA GLN A 122 -0.52 11.95 7.07
C GLN A 122 -0.86 12.96 5.97
N LEU A 123 -1.86 13.81 6.24
CA LEU A 123 -2.49 14.72 5.26
C LEU A 123 -2.32 16.19 5.68
N GLY A 124 -2.43 17.10 4.71
CA GLY A 124 -2.48 18.54 4.98
C GLY A 124 -3.82 18.97 5.59
N VAL A 125 -3.79 19.84 6.59
CA VAL A 125 -4.94 20.20 7.46
C VAL A 125 -6.13 20.83 6.71
N GLY A 126 -5.90 21.52 5.60
CA GLY A 126 -6.92 22.39 4.96
C GLY A 126 -8.12 21.73 4.27
N ARG A 127 -8.23 20.39 4.26
CA ARG A 127 -9.27 19.67 3.47
C ARG A 127 -9.89 18.46 4.18
N LEU A 128 -9.75 18.37 5.51
CA LEU A 128 -10.17 17.20 6.29
C LEU A 128 -11.68 16.91 6.19
N ASN A 129 -12.54 17.92 6.21
CA ASN A 129 -13.99 17.69 6.19
C ASN A 129 -14.44 16.93 4.93
N ASN A 130 -14.00 17.37 3.75
CA ASN A 130 -14.34 16.71 2.48
C ASN A 130 -13.85 15.26 2.45
N ILE A 131 -12.70 14.97 3.05
CA ILE A 131 -12.15 13.62 3.16
C ILE A 131 -13.03 12.76 4.06
N LEU A 132 -13.37 13.25 5.25
CA LEU A 132 -14.19 12.51 6.21
C LEU A 132 -15.56 12.15 5.65
N GLU A 133 -16.17 13.03 4.84
CA GLU A 133 -17.43 12.71 4.14
C GLU A 133 -17.30 11.48 3.24
N THR A 134 -16.13 11.22 2.64
CA THR A 134 -15.92 10.02 1.81
C THR A 134 -15.92 8.72 2.61
N PHE A 135 -15.68 8.76 3.92
CA PHE A 135 -15.72 7.61 4.84
C PHE A 135 -17.07 7.43 5.53
N ARG A 136 -18.04 8.33 5.32
CA ARG A 136 -19.40 8.19 5.85
C ARG A 136 -20.26 7.27 4.98
N THR A 137 -19.82 6.01 4.83
CA THR A 137 -20.60 4.95 4.16
C THR A 137 -20.96 3.85 5.16
N PRO A 138 -22.05 3.09 4.94
CA PRO A 138 -22.41 1.96 5.81
C PRO A 138 -21.28 0.94 5.96
N PHE A 139 -20.41 0.79 4.96
CA PHE A 139 -19.26 -0.09 5.04
C PHE A 139 -18.36 0.24 6.25
N TRP A 140 -17.97 1.50 6.41
CA TRP A 140 -17.11 1.96 7.49
C TRP A 140 -17.84 2.02 8.83
N LEU A 141 -19.11 2.38 8.81
CA LEU A 141 -19.88 2.64 10.03
C LEU A 141 -20.46 1.36 10.65
N GLU A 142 -20.72 0.32 9.87
CA GLU A 142 -21.47 -0.85 10.32
C GLU A 142 -20.77 -2.16 9.99
N ARG A 143 -20.28 -2.36 8.76
CA ARG A 143 -19.74 -3.65 8.31
C ARG A 143 -18.33 -3.97 8.80
N LYS A 144 -17.48 -2.97 9.02
CA LYS A 144 -16.07 -3.15 9.38
C LYS A 144 -15.70 -2.50 10.73
N ARG A 145 -16.66 -2.40 11.66
CA ARG A 145 -16.42 -1.99 13.04
C ARG A 145 -15.60 -3.02 13.82
#